data_AF-A0A0U5E5X8-F1
#
_entry.id   AF-A0A0U5E5X8-F1
#
_cell.length_a   1.000
_cell.length_b   1.000
_cell.length_c   1.000
_cell.angle_alpha   90.00
_cell.angle_beta   90.00
_cell.angle_gamma   90.00
#
_symmetry.space_group_name_H-M   'P 1'
#
loop_
_entity.id
_entity.type
_entity.pdbx_description
1 polymer ?
#
loop_
_entity_poly.entity_id
_entity_poly.type
_entity_poly.pdbx_seq_one_letter_code
_entity_poly.pdbx_strand_id
1 'polypeptide(L)'
;MKQTVLRESFPVYVLEIDREETPFESVDAVCGYFRDCIEAHPSAVFIAELDHLRHTRSLPDGRVGEGIRAARNLVFCFGITLPNPQALAMRPRSIGIAETDDGFVITFIESPMPVANAAMEDWALRLRRTETTPASVRRQAKPDQTTL
;
A
#
# COMPACT_ATOMS: atom_id res chain seq x y z
N MET A 1 -7.00 26.85 22.72
CA MET A 1 -6.88 26.00 21.53
C MET A 1 -7.47 26.75 20.34
N LYS A 2 -6.74 26.87 19.22
CA LYS A 2 -7.24 27.51 17.99
C LYS A 2 -7.43 26.44 16.92
N GLN A 3 -8.64 26.33 16.38
CA GLN A 3 -8.92 25.49 15.22
C GLN A 3 -8.45 26.20 13.95
N THR A 4 -7.84 25.48 13.02
CA THR A 4 -7.39 26.00 11.71
C THR A 4 -7.43 24.86 10.70
N VAL A 5 -7.80 25.19 9.46
CA VAL A 5 -7.82 24.24 8.35
C VAL A 5 -6.50 24.35 7.59
N LEU A 6 -5.79 23.23 7.43
CA LEU A 6 -4.55 23.16 6.65
C LEU A 6 -4.77 22.71 5.20
N ARG A 7 -5.80 21.89 4.94
CA ARG A 7 -6.24 21.40 3.63
C ARG A 7 -7.74 21.16 3.61
N GLU A 8 -8.40 21.45 2.49
CA GLU A 8 -9.84 21.27 2.31
C GLU A 8 -10.19 19.89 1.75
N SER A 9 -9.31 19.28 0.97
CA SER A 9 -9.48 17.95 0.38
C SER A 9 -8.32 17.01 0.76
N PHE A 10 -8.67 15.73 0.94
CA PHE A 10 -7.75 14.63 1.19
C PHE A 10 -7.92 13.61 0.06
N PRO A 11 -7.24 13.80 -1.09
CA PRO A 11 -7.28 12.79 -2.13
C PRO A 11 -6.67 11.48 -1.61
N VAL A 12 -7.27 10.37 -2.03
CA VAL A 12 -6.92 9.02 -1.59
C VAL A 12 -6.56 8.21 -2.82
N TYR A 13 -5.44 7.50 -2.75
CA TYR A 13 -5.12 6.42 -3.68
C TYR A 13 -5.87 5.19 -3.23
N VAL A 14 -6.53 4.53 -4.18
CA VAL A 14 -7.25 3.27 -3.96
C VAL A 14 -6.78 2.28 -5.01
N LEU A 15 -6.28 1.13 -4.57
CA LEU A 15 -5.95 0.00 -5.42
C LEU A 15 -6.79 -1.19 -4.99
N GLU A 16 -7.64 -1.65 -5.91
CA GLU A 16 -8.37 -2.91 -5.79
C GLU A 16 -7.57 -4.01 -6.49
N ILE A 17 -7.49 -5.17 -5.84
CA ILE A 17 -6.75 -6.33 -6.31
C ILE A 17 -7.64 -7.55 -6.13
N ASP A 18 -8.05 -8.17 -7.22
CA ASP A 18 -8.78 -9.44 -7.18
C ASP A 18 -7.89 -10.55 -6.63
N ARG A 19 -8.49 -11.58 -6.01
CA ARG A 19 -7.74 -12.69 -5.41
C ARG A 19 -6.78 -13.37 -6.40
N GLU A 20 -7.17 -13.45 -7.66
CA GLU A 20 -6.41 -14.06 -8.74
C GLU A 20 -5.23 -13.19 -9.20
N GLU A 21 -5.28 -11.88 -8.96
CA GLU A 21 -4.24 -10.93 -9.38
C GLU A 21 -3.02 -10.94 -8.46
N THR A 22 -3.07 -11.57 -7.29
CA THR A 22 -1.98 -11.50 -6.31
C THR A 22 -1.56 -12.87 -5.76
N PRO A 23 -0.27 -13.08 -5.42
CA PRO A 23 0.15 -14.31 -4.75
C PRO A 23 -0.10 -14.28 -3.24
N PHE A 24 -0.47 -13.13 -2.65
CA PHE A 24 -0.68 -13.01 -1.21
C PHE A 24 -2.02 -13.61 -0.79
N GLU A 25 -1.99 -14.44 0.25
CA GLU A 25 -3.18 -15.18 0.69
C GLU A 25 -3.95 -14.49 1.83
N SER A 26 -3.33 -13.54 2.53
CA SER A 26 -3.92 -12.90 3.70
C SER A 26 -3.48 -11.46 3.88
N VAL A 27 -4.28 -10.69 4.64
CA VAL A 27 -3.90 -9.33 5.04
C VAL A 27 -2.59 -9.30 5.82
N ASP A 28 -2.32 -10.30 6.66
CA ASP A 28 -1.07 -10.37 7.42
C ASP A 28 0.15 -10.51 6.50
N ALA A 29 0.03 -11.28 5.41
CA ALA A 29 1.09 -11.41 4.40
C ALA A 29 1.32 -10.10 3.63
N VAL A 30 0.25 -9.40 3.26
CA VAL A 30 0.33 -8.06 2.63
C VAL A 30 0.93 -7.03 3.59
N CYS A 31 0.59 -7.10 4.88
CA CYS A 31 1.19 -6.23 5.90
C CYS A 31 2.69 -6.49 6.06
N GLY A 32 3.10 -7.76 6.06
CA GLY A 32 4.51 -8.15 6.05
C GLY A 32 5.26 -7.56 4.85
N TYR A 33 4.69 -7.68 3.66
CA TYR A 33 5.25 -7.08 2.43
C TYR A 33 5.46 -5.57 2.57
N PHE A 34 4.43 -4.82 2.97
CA PHE A 34 4.57 -3.36 3.11
C PHE A 34 5.54 -2.98 4.21
N ARG A 35 5.58 -3.74 5.31
CA ARG A 35 6.55 -3.52 6.37
C ARG A 35 7.98 -3.67 5.83
N ASP A 36 8.26 -4.71 5.06
CA ASP A 36 9.57 -4.91 4.44
C ASP A 36 9.91 -3.74 3.49
N CYS A 37 8.95 -3.26 2.68
CA CYS A 37 9.14 -2.09 1.82
C CYS A 37 9.45 -0.82 2.62
N ILE A 38 8.73 -0.58 3.72
CA ILE A 38 8.94 0.58 4.60
C ILE A 38 10.32 0.51 5.26
N GLU A 39 10.68 -0.64 5.84
CA GLU A 39 11.95 -0.82 6.55
C GLU A 39 13.16 -0.79 5.58
N ALA A 40 12.98 -1.21 4.32
CA ALA A 40 14.02 -1.12 3.29
C ALA A 40 14.19 0.29 2.71
N HIS A 41 13.20 1.17 2.83
CA HIS A 41 13.25 2.49 2.20
C HIS A 41 14.08 3.48 3.06
N PRO A 42 15.14 4.10 2.50
CA PRO A 42 16.14 4.85 3.28
C PRO A 42 15.58 6.08 4.01
N SER A 43 14.46 6.62 3.54
CA SER A 43 13.82 7.79 4.14
C SER A 43 12.54 7.46 4.91
N ALA A 44 12.19 6.19 5.10
CA ALA A 44 10.97 5.80 5.80
C ALA A 44 11.28 5.13 7.15
N VAL A 45 10.34 5.23 8.09
CA VAL A 45 10.42 4.54 9.39
C VAL A 45 9.06 3.94 9.73
N PHE A 46 9.05 2.64 10.02
CA PHE A 46 7.87 1.95 10.53
C PHE A 46 7.60 2.37 11.99
N ILE A 47 6.34 2.55 12.36
CA ILE A 47 5.94 3.01 13.69
C ILE A 47 5.06 1.97 14.38
N ALA A 48 3.98 1.53 13.73
CA ALA A 48 3.02 0.61 14.32
C ALA A 48 2.16 -0.09 13.28
N GLU A 49 1.57 -1.22 13.67
CA GLU A 49 0.44 -1.84 13.00
C GLU A 49 -0.79 -1.78 13.91
N LEU A 50 -1.95 -1.47 13.34
CA LEU A 50 -3.23 -1.49 14.03
C LEU A 50 -4.17 -2.52 13.38
N ASP A 51 -4.63 -3.48 14.19
CA ASP A 51 -5.78 -4.33 13.87
C ASP A 51 -7.07 -3.53 13.93
N HIS A 52 -7.42 -2.88 12.82
CA HIS A 52 -8.54 -1.95 12.80
C HIS A 52 -9.87 -2.69 12.90
N LEU A 53 -9.97 -3.85 12.25
CA LEU A 53 -11.18 -4.68 12.32
C LEU A 53 -11.44 -5.17 13.76
N ARG A 54 -10.41 -5.74 14.41
CA ARG A 54 -10.54 -6.21 15.80
C ARG A 54 -10.85 -5.06 16.74
N HIS A 55 -10.18 -3.92 16.56
CA HIS A 55 -10.44 -2.73 17.36
C HIS A 55 -11.92 -2.33 17.25
N THR A 56 -12.43 -2.12 16.03
CA THR A 56 -13.83 -1.73 15.81
C THR A 56 -14.80 -2.76 16.40
N ARG A 57 -14.56 -4.05 16.19
CA ARG A 57 -15.41 -5.13 16.75
C ARG A 57 -15.38 -5.21 18.28
N SER A 58 -14.36 -4.69 18.93
CA SER A 58 -14.27 -4.68 20.39
C SER A 58 -15.09 -3.57 21.06
N LEU A 59 -15.57 -2.59 20.28
CA LEU A 59 -16.33 -1.46 20.80
C LEU A 59 -17.82 -1.80 20.93
N PRO A 60 -18.52 -1.35 22.00
CA PRO A 60 -19.95 -1.60 22.18
C PRO A 60 -20.82 -1.15 21.00
N ASP A 61 -20.49 0.00 20.40
CA ASP A 61 -21.19 0.59 19.26
C ASP A 61 -20.41 0.44 17.94
N GLY A 62 -19.42 -0.46 17.92
CA GLY A 62 -18.59 -0.71 16.75
C GLY A 62 -19.38 -1.27 15.58
N ARG A 63 -19.24 -0.64 14.40
CA ARG A 63 -19.88 -1.09 13.16
C ARG A 63 -18.82 -1.32 12.10
N VAL A 64 -18.81 -2.53 11.54
CA VAL A 64 -17.97 -2.90 10.40
C VAL A 64 -18.86 -2.92 9.16
N GLY A 65 -18.37 -2.36 8.06
CA GLY A 65 -19.07 -2.41 6.77
C GLY A 65 -19.24 -3.86 6.28
N GLU A 66 -20.26 -4.09 5.47
CA GLU A 66 -20.49 -5.38 4.83
C GLU A 66 -19.30 -5.77 3.93
N GLY A 67 -19.00 -7.07 3.86
CA GLY A 67 -17.92 -7.62 3.04
C GLY A 67 -16.50 -7.44 3.61
N ILE A 68 -16.26 -6.64 4.65
CA ILE A 68 -14.91 -6.48 5.24
C ILE A 68 -14.56 -7.70 6.11
N ARG A 69 -13.62 -8.52 5.63
CA ARG A 69 -13.18 -9.77 6.29
C ARG A 69 -12.00 -9.55 7.23
N ALA A 70 -11.05 -8.72 6.83
CA ALA A 70 -9.89 -8.27 7.62
C ALA A 70 -9.56 -6.81 7.28
N ALA A 71 -9.05 -6.04 8.25
CA ALA A 71 -8.65 -4.65 8.02
C ALA A 71 -7.51 -4.24 8.97
N ARG A 72 -6.39 -3.81 8.39
CA ARG A 72 -5.19 -3.34 9.09
C ARG A 72 -4.82 -1.93 8.63
N ASN A 73 -4.18 -1.20 9.53
CA ASN A 73 -3.47 0.02 9.19
C ASN A 73 -2.01 -0.12 9.58
N LEU A 74 -1.10 0.08 8.62
CA LEU A 74 0.32 0.28 8.91
C LEU A 74 0.60 1.76 9.04
N VAL A 75 1.25 2.15 10.13
CA VAL A 75 1.60 3.52 10.47
C VAL A 75 3.10 3.69 10.34
N PHE A 76 3.53 4.68 9.56
CA PHE A 76 4.93 4.93 9.24
C PHE A 76 5.14 6.37 8.82
N CYS A 77 6.38 6.84 8.68
CA CYS A 77 6.62 8.21 8.24
C CYS A 77 7.80 8.29 7.29
N PHE A 78 7.72 9.19 6.30
CA PHE A 78 8.88 9.63 5.54
C PHE A 78 9.56 10.81 6.24
N GLY A 79 10.86 10.70 6.50
CA GLY A 79 11.69 11.68 7.19
C GLY A 79 12.46 12.63 6.28
N ILE A 80 11.95 12.95 5.08
CA ILE A 80 12.71 13.70 4.06
C ILE A 80 12.82 15.19 4.42
N THR A 81 11.72 15.83 4.80
CA THR A 81 11.69 17.24 5.25
C THR A 81 10.68 17.44 6.37
N LEU A 82 10.89 18.41 7.25
CA LEU A 82 9.92 18.88 8.25
C LEU A 82 9.90 20.42 8.24
N PRO A 83 9.10 21.06 7.35
CA PRO A 83 9.24 22.48 7.06
C PRO A 83 8.70 23.40 8.16
N ASN A 84 7.74 22.94 8.98
CA ASN A 84 7.16 23.69 10.09
C ASN A 84 6.50 22.74 11.11
N PRO A 85 6.24 23.18 12.36
CA PRO A 85 5.59 22.35 13.38
C PRO A 85 4.18 21.89 13.03
N GLN A 86 3.41 22.70 12.28
CA GLN A 86 2.05 22.36 11.86
C GLN A 86 2.00 21.13 10.96
N ALA A 87 3.09 20.81 10.25
CA ALA A 87 3.21 19.60 9.45
C ALA A 87 3.06 18.31 10.28
N LEU A 88 3.29 18.36 11.61
CA LEU A 88 3.08 17.22 12.50
C LEU A 88 1.59 16.85 12.65
N ALA A 89 0.66 17.78 12.41
CA ALA A 89 -0.78 17.50 12.47
C ALA A 89 -1.26 16.56 11.35
N MET A 90 -0.48 16.43 10.28
CA MET A 90 -0.80 15.59 9.11
C MET A 90 0.14 14.38 8.99
N ARG A 91 0.85 14.05 10.07
CA ARG A 91 1.79 12.93 10.20
C ARG A 91 1.37 12.08 11.40
N PRO A 92 1.74 10.78 11.45
CA PRO A 92 2.43 9.99 10.43
C PRO A 92 1.59 9.70 9.17
N ARG A 93 2.15 8.94 8.22
CA ARG A 93 1.43 8.32 7.11
C ARG A 93 0.81 7.00 7.55
N SER A 94 -0.20 6.56 6.82
CA SER A 94 -0.77 5.23 6.96
C SER A 94 -1.11 4.61 5.61
N ILE A 95 -0.90 3.31 5.50
CA ILE A 95 -1.46 2.46 4.44
C ILE A 95 -2.52 1.58 5.09
N GLY A 96 -3.75 1.67 4.59
CA GLY A 96 -4.85 0.78 4.94
C GLY A 96 -4.84 -0.43 4.02
N ILE A 97 -4.94 -1.63 4.62
CA ILE A 97 -5.06 -2.90 3.91
C ILE A 97 -6.34 -3.57 4.39
N ALA A 98 -7.30 -3.75 3.48
CA ALA A 98 -8.52 -4.49 3.76
C ALA A 98 -8.62 -5.71 2.85
N GLU A 99 -9.21 -6.78 3.38
CA GLU A 99 -9.62 -7.95 2.61
C GLU A 99 -11.14 -7.99 2.54
N THR A 100 -11.64 -8.21 1.33
CA THR A 100 -13.06 -8.26 0.99
C THR A 100 -13.43 -9.65 0.49
N ASP A 101 -14.68 -9.78 0.01
CA ASP A 101 -15.12 -11.00 -0.64
C ASP A 101 -14.34 -11.30 -1.94
N ASP A 102 -13.97 -10.25 -2.67
CA ASP A 102 -13.32 -10.32 -3.99
C ASP A 102 -11.78 -10.39 -3.90
N GLY A 103 -11.18 -9.75 -2.90
CA GLY A 103 -9.72 -9.69 -2.82
C GLY A 103 -9.22 -8.71 -1.77
N PHE A 104 -8.33 -7.81 -2.17
CA PHE A 104 -7.74 -6.80 -1.29
C PHE A 104 -8.00 -5.38 -1.80
N VAL A 105 -8.14 -4.45 -0.85
CA VAL A 105 -8.22 -3.01 -1.12
C VAL A 105 -7.12 -2.33 -0.33
N ILE A 106 -6.21 -1.65 -1.06
CA ILE A 106 -5.11 -0.87 -0.50
C ILE A 106 -5.44 0.61 -0.63
N THR A 107 -5.32 1.35 0.48
CA THR A 107 -5.65 2.78 0.50
C THR A 107 -4.60 3.61 1.23
N PHE A 108 -4.33 4.81 0.75
CA PHE A 108 -3.53 5.81 1.46
C PHE A 108 -3.86 7.22 0.98
N ILE A 109 -3.79 8.19 1.90
CA ILE A 109 -3.98 9.60 1.59
C ILE A 109 -2.75 10.14 0.85
N GLU A 110 -2.97 10.93 -0.20
CA GLU A 110 -1.92 11.65 -0.91
C GLU A 110 -1.12 12.54 0.07
N SER A 111 0.21 12.36 0.06
CA SER A 111 1.14 13.23 0.75
C SER A 111 1.39 14.52 -0.07
N PRO A 112 1.64 15.68 0.55
CA PRO A 112 2.23 16.85 -0.11
C PRO A 112 3.58 16.58 -0.79
N MET A 113 4.19 15.41 -0.59
CA MET A 113 5.49 15.04 -1.14
C MET A 113 5.31 14.00 -2.27
N PRO A 114 5.49 14.38 -3.54
CA PRO A 114 5.30 13.47 -4.68
C PRO A 114 6.14 12.20 -4.61
N VAL A 115 7.38 12.31 -4.12
CA VAL A 115 8.28 11.14 -3.94
C VAL A 115 7.73 10.11 -2.96
N ALA A 116 7.02 10.54 -1.91
CA ALA A 116 6.38 9.62 -0.97
C ALA A 116 5.20 8.90 -1.63
N ASN A 117 4.42 9.61 -2.44
CA ASN A 117 3.28 9.03 -3.17
C ASN A 117 3.78 8.00 -4.19
N ALA A 118 4.79 8.34 -4.98
CA ALA A 118 5.37 7.45 -5.97
C ALA A 118 5.93 6.16 -5.34
N ALA A 119 6.57 6.26 -4.16
CA ALA A 119 7.04 5.08 -3.44
C ALA A 119 5.88 4.17 -2.99
N MET A 120 4.86 4.75 -2.34
CA MET A 120 3.70 3.97 -1.87
C MET A 120 2.90 3.34 -3.02
N GLU A 121 2.76 4.07 -4.13
CA GLU A 121 2.10 3.58 -5.35
C GLU A 121 2.89 2.44 -6.01
N ASP A 122 4.22 2.58 -6.17
CA ASP A 122 5.08 1.51 -6.68
C ASP A 122 5.01 0.24 -5.80
N TRP A 123 5.04 0.39 -4.48
CA TRP A 123 4.87 -0.74 -3.56
C TRP A 123 3.50 -1.39 -3.71
N ALA A 124 2.43 -0.62 -3.77
CA ALA A 124 1.08 -1.16 -3.90
C ALA A 124 0.89 -1.91 -5.24
N LEU A 125 1.38 -1.36 -6.35
CA LEU A 125 1.27 -1.99 -7.67
C LEU A 125 2.04 -3.31 -7.77
N ARG A 126 3.16 -3.45 -7.04
CA ARG A 126 3.96 -4.69 -6.97
C ARG A 126 3.30 -5.83 -6.21
N LEU A 127 2.17 -5.60 -5.55
CA LEU A 127 1.36 -6.68 -4.98
C LEU A 127 0.73 -7.56 -6.05
N ARG A 128 0.54 -7.04 -7.27
CA ARG A 128 0.01 -7.82 -8.39
C ARG A 128 1.07 -8.77 -8.90
N ARG A 129 0.66 -9.98 -9.30
CA ARG A 129 1.47 -10.92 -10.06
C ARG A 129 2.05 -10.18 -11.26
N THR A 130 3.35 -10.26 -11.44
CA THR A 130 3.94 -9.96 -12.74
C THR A 130 3.53 -11.07 -13.69
N GLU A 131 2.95 -10.72 -14.84
CA GLU A 131 2.71 -11.70 -15.89
C GLU A 131 4.01 -12.45 -16.15
N THR A 132 4.01 -13.75 -15.91
CA THR A 132 5.12 -14.60 -16.33
C THR A 132 5.05 -14.64 -17.84
N THR A 133 5.95 -13.92 -18.53
CA THR A 133 6.06 -14.04 -19.98
C THR A 133 6.15 -15.52 -20.34
N PRO A 134 5.22 -16.08 -21.14
CA PRO A 134 5.27 -17.48 -21.49
C PRO A 134 6.62 -17.81 -22.11
N ALA A 135 7.23 -18.93 -21.70
CA ALA A 135 8.53 -19.40 -22.18
C ALA A 135 8.58 -19.69 -23.70
N SER A 136 7.46 -19.51 -24.43
CA SER A 136 7.34 -19.71 -25.87
C SER A 136 8.01 -18.62 -26.73
N VAL A 137 8.44 -17.48 -26.17
CA VAL A 137 9.11 -16.39 -26.93
C VAL A 137 10.65 -16.49 -26.89
N ARG A 138 11.24 -17.54 -26.30
CA ARG A 138 12.71 -17.74 -26.27
C ARG A 138 13.30 -18.62 -27.37
N ARG A 139 12.52 -19.09 -28.34
CA ARG A 139 13.04 -19.85 -29.50
C ARG A 139 12.61 -19.22 -30.82
N GLN A 140 13.31 -18.15 -31.21
CA GLN A 140 13.51 -17.78 -32.61
C GLN A 140 14.81 -16.96 -32.74
N ALA A 141 15.91 -17.52 -32.26
CA ALA A 141 17.22 -17.18 -32.82
C ALA A 141 17.40 -18.05 -34.07
N LYS A 142 17.30 -17.40 -35.23
CA LYS A 142 17.42 -17.97 -36.57
C LYS A 142 18.83 -18.56 -36.76
N PRO A 143 19.02 -19.74 -37.36
CA PRO A 143 20.35 -20.21 -37.73
C PRO A 143 20.88 -19.34 -38.88
N ASP A 144 22.11 -18.85 -38.70
CA ASP A 144 22.86 -18.10 -39.69
C ASP A 144 23.24 -19.05 -40.83
N GLN A 145 22.62 -18.84 -42.00
CA GLN A 145 23.04 -19.47 -43.25
C GLN A 145 24.11 -18.57 -43.88
N THR A 146 25.37 -18.95 -43.72
CA THR A 146 26.44 -18.50 -44.62
C THR A 146 26.91 -19.71 -45.41
N THR A 147 26.55 -19.76 -46.69
CA THR A 147 27.19 -20.62 -47.69
C THR A 147 27.81 -19.73 -48.76
N LEU A 148 29.09 -20.00 -49.01
CA LEU A 148 29.99 -19.63 -50.13
C LEU A 148 31.22 -18.83 -49.68
#